data_AF-A0A0Q7QG72-F1
#
_entry.id   AF-A0A0Q7QG72-F1
#
_cell.length_a   1.000
_cell.length_b   1.000
_cell.length_c   1.000
_cell.angle_alpha   90.00
_cell.angle_beta   90.00
_cell.angle_gamma   90.00
#
_symmetry.space_group_name_H-M   'P 1'
#
loop_
_entity.id
_entity.type
_entity.pdbx_description
1 polymer ?
#
loop_
_entity_poly.entity_id
_entity_poly.type
_entity_poly.pdbx_seq_one_letter_code
_entity_poly.pdbx_strand_id
1 'polypeptide(L)'
;MKRLALGLAAAGMSAVVLAGCGGGGNPYCDTVEKSTDTLNSFGKTKSNAAYTKYASTFRAIAKESPTTVKDDWTALAKATDTVLAAQKDVGLRLEQMTSAAAVKKLSTADLKKLNTAYKAFNATNDQRTAVVKNVKQECKITLT
;
A
#
# COMPACT_ATOMS: atom_id res chain seq x y z
N MET A 1 17.07 49.46 30.05
CA MET A 1 15.63 49.83 30.13
C MET A 1 14.91 49.19 28.94
N LYS A 2 13.80 48.48 29.22
CA LYS A 2 12.75 47.95 28.32
C LYS A 2 13.20 46.97 27.19
N ARG A 3 12.93 45.66 27.24
CA ARG A 3 11.67 44.88 27.26
C ARG A 3 11.05 44.65 25.86
N LEU A 4 10.76 43.35 25.61
CA LEU A 4 9.73 42.75 24.72
C LEU A 4 10.15 42.49 23.27
N ALA A 5 9.72 41.44 22.57
CA ALA A 5 9.14 40.13 22.87
C ALA A 5 9.02 39.37 21.52
N LEU A 6 8.82 38.06 21.63
CA LEU A 6 8.54 37.04 20.61
C LEU A 6 7.69 37.45 19.39
N GLY A 7 7.93 36.73 18.27
CA GLY A 7 6.95 36.53 17.21
C GLY A 7 7.32 35.37 16.27
N LEU A 8 7.14 34.12 16.72
CA LEU A 8 7.06 32.95 15.85
C LEU A 8 5.78 33.07 14.99
N ALA A 9 5.91 33.07 13.67
CA ALA A 9 4.81 32.82 12.75
C ALA A 9 5.08 31.51 12.01
N ALA A 10 4.90 30.38 12.70
CA ALA A 10 4.74 29.09 12.05
C ALA A 10 3.35 29.08 11.41
N ALA A 11 3.30 29.16 10.08
CA ALA A 11 2.08 29.03 9.31
C ALA A 11 1.48 27.63 9.53
N GLY A 12 0.54 27.53 10.47
CA GLY A 12 -0.30 26.36 10.62
C GLY A 12 -1.26 26.26 9.45
N MET A 13 -1.05 25.28 8.55
CA MET A 13 -2.09 24.82 7.65
C MET A 13 -3.11 24.01 8.45
N SER A 14 -3.96 24.72 9.18
CA SER A 14 -5.14 24.16 9.84
C SER A 14 -6.29 24.11 8.83
N ALA A 15 -6.25 23.17 7.90
CA ALA A 15 -7.44 22.83 7.11
C ALA A 15 -8.35 21.91 7.95
N VAL A 16 -9.06 22.51 8.90
CA VAL A 16 -10.19 21.87 9.58
C VAL A 16 -11.36 21.89 8.60
N VAL A 17 -11.45 20.90 7.72
CA VAL A 17 -12.67 20.67 6.95
C VAL A 17 -13.65 19.90 7.82
N LEU A 18 -14.57 20.65 8.44
CA LEU A 18 -15.83 20.14 8.92
C LEU A 18 -16.64 19.63 7.72
N ALA A 19 -16.57 18.33 7.43
CA ALA A 19 -17.51 17.67 6.53
C ALA A 19 -18.42 16.75 7.34
N GLY A 20 -19.53 17.32 7.79
CA GLY A 20 -20.71 16.55 8.16
C GLY A 20 -21.39 16.01 6.89
N CYS A 21 -21.85 14.75 6.98
CA CYS A 21 -22.98 14.14 6.28
C CYS A 21 -23.48 14.84 4.99
N GLY A 22 -23.04 14.37 3.82
CA GLY A 22 -23.73 14.64 2.55
C GLY A 22 -22.84 14.97 1.33
N GLY A 23 -22.36 13.95 0.63
CA GLY A 23 -22.19 14.00 -0.83
C GLY A 23 -21.00 14.78 -1.45
N GLY A 24 -19.96 15.12 -0.69
CA GLY A 24 -18.73 15.78 -1.18
C GLY A 24 -17.46 15.20 -0.57
N GLY A 25 -17.33 13.86 -0.59
CA GLY A 25 -16.24 13.14 0.05
C GLY A 25 -14.86 13.41 -0.57
N ASN A 26 -13.81 13.26 0.23
CA ASN A 26 -12.44 13.27 -0.26
C ASN A 26 -12.22 12.01 -1.13
N PRO A 27 -11.96 12.13 -2.45
CA PRO A 27 -11.85 10.98 -3.34
C PRO A 27 -10.84 9.92 -2.88
N TYR A 28 -9.76 10.35 -2.23
CA TYR A 28 -8.80 9.46 -1.60
C TYR A 28 -9.45 8.61 -0.50
N CYS A 29 -10.10 9.27 0.45
CA CYS A 29 -10.71 8.60 1.60
C CYS A 29 -11.88 7.72 1.19
N ASP A 30 -12.71 8.17 0.25
CA ASP A 30 -13.80 7.37 -0.32
C ASP A 30 -13.25 6.09 -1.00
N THR A 31 -12.13 6.22 -1.71
CA THR A 31 -11.48 5.07 -2.37
C THR A 31 -10.89 4.11 -1.35
N VAL A 32 -10.27 4.62 -0.28
CA VAL A 32 -9.75 3.80 0.82
C VAL A 32 -10.89 3.09 1.55
N GLU A 33 -11.98 3.79 1.88
CA GLU A 33 -13.14 3.22 2.58
C GLU A 33 -13.75 2.06 1.79
N LYS A 34 -14.01 2.27 0.49
CA LYS A 34 -14.51 1.22 -0.42
C LYS A 34 -13.55 0.03 -0.56
N SER A 35 -12.27 0.24 -0.26
CA SER A 35 -11.23 -0.77 -0.41
C SER A 35 -10.84 -1.46 0.90
N THR A 36 -11.47 -1.10 2.03
CA THR A 36 -11.08 -1.52 3.39
C THR A 36 -10.92 -3.04 3.51
N ASP A 37 -11.86 -3.84 3.02
CA ASP A 37 -11.78 -5.31 3.09
C ASP A 37 -10.58 -5.86 2.33
N THR A 38 -10.25 -5.25 1.20
CA THR A 38 -9.10 -5.66 0.38
C THR A 38 -7.78 -5.25 1.05
N LEU A 39 -7.74 -4.08 1.67
CA LEU A 39 -6.58 -3.60 2.42
C LEU A 39 -6.34 -4.46 3.68
N ASN A 40 -7.38 -4.75 4.46
CA ASN A 40 -7.30 -5.55 5.68
C ASN A 40 -7.05 -7.04 5.41
N SER A 41 -7.26 -7.51 4.18
CA SER A 41 -6.91 -8.88 3.76
C SER A 41 -5.51 -8.98 3.17
N PHE A 42 -4.80 -7.86 2.98
CA PHE A 42 -3.52 -7.82 2.32
C PHE A 42 -2.51 -8.79 2.95
N GLY A 43 -1.96 -9.68 2.12
CA GLY A 43 -1.00 -10.70 2.56
C GLY A 43 -1.60 -11.92 3.26
N LYS A 44 -2.87 -11.88 3.71
CA LYS A 44 -3.56 -13.03 4.32
C LYS A 44 -3.86 -14.10 3.28
N THR A 45 -4.41 -13.69 2.13
CA THR A 45 -4.65 -14.58 0.98
C THR A 45 -3.46 -14.52 0.01
N LYS A 46 -2.76 -15.66 -0.13
CA LYS A 46 -1.57 -15.81 -0.99
C LYS A 46 -1.94 -16.50 -2.30
N SER A 47 -2.65 -15.80 -3.17
CA SER A 47 -2.99 -16.26 -4.52
C SER A 47 -2.74 -15.18 -5.56
N ASN A 48 -2.56 -15.58 -6.82
CA ASN A 48 -2.37 -14.62 -7.92
C ASN A 48 -3.56 -13.67 -8.06
N ALA A 49 -4.78 -14.19 -7.90
CA ALA A 49 -6.00 -13.38 -7.95
C ALA A 49 -6.04 -12.32 -6.83
N ALA A 50 -5.71 -12.72 -5.60
CA ALA A 50 -5.66 -11.79 -4.47
C ALA A 50 -4.59 -10.71 -4.67
N TYR A 51 -3.38 -11.09 -5.08
CA TYR A 51 -2.28 -10.14 -5.32
C TYR A 51 -2.58 -9.19 -6.48
N THR A 52 -3.27 -9.67 -7.52
CA THR A 52 -3.75 -8.81 -8.62
C THR A 52 -4.76 -7.77 -8.09
N LYS A 53 -5.69 -8.20 -7.23
CA LYS A 53 -6.66 -7.30 -6.58
C LYS A 53 -5.96 -6.28 -5.69
N TYR A 54 -4.96 -6.69 -4.90
CA TYR A 54 -4.17 -5.78 -4.06
C TYR A 54 -3.44 -4.73 -4.88
N ALA A 55 -2.69 -5.14 -5.91
CA ALA A 55 -1.96 -4.21 -6.78
C ALA A 55 -2.90 -3.21 -7.46
N SER A 56 -4.05 -3.68 -7.95
CA SER A 56 -5.05 -2.80 -8.56
C SER A 56 -5.67 -1.83 -7.55
N THR A 57 -5.92 -2.28 -6.33
CA THR A 57 -6.44 -1.45 -5.24
C THR A 57 -5.45 -0.35 -4.88
N PHE A 58 -4.17 -0.69 -4.72
CA PHE A 58 -3.11 0.28 -4.44
C PHE A 58 -2.98 1.33 -5.56
N ARG A 59 -3.07 0.92 -6.83
CA ARG A 59 -3.07 1.86 -7.97
C ARG A 59 -4.28 2.80 -7.95
N ALA A 60 -5.46 2.29 -7.66
CA ALA A 60 -6.67 3.10 -7.57
C ALA A 60 -6.55 4.15 -6.46
N ILE A 61 -6.07 3.74 -5.28
CA ILE A 61 -5.85 4.65 -4.16
C ILE A 61 -4.76 5.68 -4.50
N ALA A 62 -3.63 5.25 -5.09
CA ALA A 62 -2.54 6.14 -5.48
C ALA A 62 -2.97 7.25 -6.45
N LYS A 63 -3.93 6.96 -7.34
CA LYS A 63 -4.45 7.92 -8.31
C LYS A 63 -5.10 9.13 -7.62
N GLU A 64 -5.86 8.87 -6.57
CA GLU A 64 -6.61 9.89 -5.81
C GLU A 64 -5.81 10.43 -4.60
N SER A 65 -4.68 9.80 -4.27
CA SER A 65 -3.88 10.11 -3.07
C SER A 65 -3.23 11.49 -3.13
N PRO A 66 -3.11 12.19 -1.98
CA PRO A 66 -2.27 13.37 -1.88
C PRO A 66 -0.80 13.02 -2.16
N THR A 67 -0.04 14.00 -2.67
CA THR A 67 1.35 13.81 -3.09
C THR A 67 2.25 13.25 -1.99
N THR A 68 1.93 13.53 -0.73
CA THR A 68 2.69 13.08 0.46
C THR A 68 2.66 11.57 0.70
N VAL A 69 1.70 10.83 0.13
CA VAL A 69 1.56 9.37 0.31
C VAL A 69 1.38 8.60 -1.00
N LYS A 70 1.21 9.32 -2.12
CA LYS A 70 1.01 8.73 -3.45
C LYS A 70 2.14 7.79 -3.88
N ASP A 71 3.38 8.16 -3.58
CA ASP A 71 4.55 7.35 -3.95
C ASP A 71 4.62 6.06 -3.13
N ASP A 72 4.18 6.08 -1.88
CA ASP A 72 4.09 4.89 -1.03
C ASP A 72 3.07 3.89 -1.60
N TRP A 73 1.86 4.36 -1.94
CA TRP A 73 0.85 3.50 -2.58
C TRP A 73 1.33 2.94 -3.92
N THR A 74 2.01 3.77 -4.72
CA THR A 74 2.59 3.35 -6.01
C THR A 74 3.68 2.29 -5.82
N ALA A 75 4.53 2.43 -4.81
CA ALA A 75 5.56 1.47 -4.48
C ALA A 75 4.95 0.12 -4.03
N LEU A 76 3.87 0.13 -3.25
CA LEU A 76 3.15 -1.08 -2.85
C LEU A 76 2.54 -1.80 -4.05
N ALA A 77 1.91 -1.07 -4.98
CA ALA A 77 1.42 -1.62 -6.23
C ALA A 77 2.54 -2.30 -7.03
N LYS A 78 3.63 -1.57 -7.28
CA LYS A 78 4.77 -2.04 -8.07
C LYS A 78 5.44 -3.27 -7.47
N ALA A 79 5.62 -3.29 -6.15
CA ALA A 79 6.22 -4.44 -5.47
C ALA A 79 5.31 -5.68 -5.56
N THR A 80 3.99 -5.49 -5.46
CA THR A 80 3.00 -6.57 -5.63
C THR A 80 2.99 -7.10 -7.07
N ASP A 81 3.03 -6.22 -8.07
CA ASP A 81 3.12 -6.60 -9.48
C ASP A 81 4.45 -7.32 -9.79
N THR A 82 5.55 -6.93 -9.15
CA THR A 82 6.86 -7.60 -9.29
C THR A 82 6.79 -9.06 -8.81
N VAL A 83 6.05 -9.34 -7.74
CA VAL A 83 5.81 -10.72 -7.28
C VAL A 83 5.02 -11.51 -8.31
N LEU A 84 3.94 -10.94 -8.86
CA LEU A 84 3.12 -11.60 -9.89
C LEU A 84 3.92 -11.87 -11.16
N ALA A 85 4.75 -10.93 -11.59
CA ALA A 85 5.63 -11.09 -12.75
C ALA A 85 6.65 -12.21 -12.54
N ALA A 86 7.32 -12.24 -11.38
CA ALA A 86 8.29 -13.30 -11.07
C ALA A 86 7.63 -14.69 -11.04
N GLN A 87 6.41 -14.79 -10.52
CA GLN A 87 5.63 -16.03 -10.51
C GLN A 87 5.24 -16.48 -11.92
N LYS A 88 4.77 -15.55 -12.75
CA LYS A 88 4.46 -15.82 -14.16
C LYS A 88 5.69 -16.30 -14.92
N ASP A 89 6.83 -15.64 -14.72
CA ASP A 89 8.09 -15.95 -15.40
C ASP A 89 8.57 -17.38 -15.14
N VAL A 90 8.38 -17.89 -13.92
CA VAL A 90 8.80 -19.25 -13.54
C VAL A 90 7.68 -20.28 -13.72
N GLY A 91 6.53 -19.87 -14.24
CA GLY A 91 5.38 -20.75 -14.49
C GLY A 91 4.73 -21.32 -13.24
N LEU A 92 4.87 -20.69 -12.07
CA LEU A 92 4.32 -21.17 -10.80
C LEU A 92 3.41 -20.09 -10.18
N ARG A 93 2.20 -20.46 -9.75
CA ARG A 93 1.28 -19.51 -9.12
C ARG A 93 1.55 -19.38 -7.63
N LEU A 94 1.19 -18.24 -7.02
CA LEU A 94 1.37 -17.98 -5.58
C LEU A 94 0.76 -19.08 -4.71
N GLU A 95 -0.47 -19.51 -5.01
CA GLU A 95 -1.15 -20.55 -4.24
C GLU A 95 -0.51 -21.94 -4.39
N GLN A 96 0.38 -22.14 -5.37
CA GLN A 96 1.13 -23.38 -5.55
C GLN A 96 2.47 -23.39 -4.80
N MET A 97 2.89 -22.27 -4.22
CA MET A 97 4.14 -22.16 -3.45
C MET A 97 4.15 -23.03 -2.19
N THR A 98 2.98 -23.47 -1.71
CA THR A 98 2.85 -24.42 -0.59
C THR A 98 3.08 -25.87 -1.01
N SER A 99 3.08 -26.17 -2.32
CA SER A 99 3.34 -27.50 -2.85
C SER A 99 4.84 -27.75 -2.98
N ALA A 100 5.39 -28.56 -2.08
CA ALA A 100 6.80 -28.98 -2.15
C ALA A 100 7.13 -29.65 -3.50
N ALA A 101 6.19 -30.41 -4.08
CA ALA A 101 6.38 -31.05 -5.37
C ALA A 101 6.46 -30.04 -6.53
N ALA A 102 5.70 -28.95 -6.46
CA ALA A 102 5.77 -27.89 -7.47
C ALA A 102 7.07 -27.07 -7.33
N VAL A 103 7.43 -26.71 -6.09
CA VAL A 103 8.65 -25.93 -5.80
C VAL A 103 9.92 -26.71 -6.15
N LYS A 104 9.96 -28.03 -5.92
CA LYS A 104 11.12 -28.89 -6.27
C LYS A 104 11.44 -28.93 -7.78
N LYS A 105 10.51 -28.54 -8.65
CA LYS A 105 10.71 -28.49 -10.11
C LYS A 105 11.41 -27.21 -10.57
N LEU A 106 11.51 -26.20 -9.70
CA LEU A 106 12.14 -24.93 -10.04
C LEU A 106 13.66 -25.06 -10.07
N SER A 107 14.29 -24.40 -11.04
CA SER A 107 15.76 -24.30 -11.07
C SER A 107 16.28 -23.37 -9.97
N THR A 108 17.57 -23.42 -9.68
CA THR A 108 18.22 -22.46 -8.77
C THR A 108 18.04 -21.02 -9.26
N ALA A 109 18.02 -20.79 -10.58
CA ALA A 109 17.80 -19.48 -11.16
C ALA A 109 16.36 -18.98 -10.91
N ASP A 110 15.37 -19.85 -11.04
CA ASP A 110 13.96 -19.54 -10.76
C ASP A 110 13.76 -19.20 -9.29
N LEU A 111 14.32 -20.02 -8.39
CA LEU A 111 14.28 -19.78 -6.95
C LEU A 111 14.94 -18.43 -6.60
N LYS A 112 16.06 -18.09 -7.24
CA LYS A 112 16.73 -16.79 -7.06
C LYS A 112 15.83 -15.64 -7.54
N LYS A 113 15.16 -15.78 -8.69
CA LYS A 113 14.23 -14.78 -9.22
C LYS A 113 13.06 -14.53 -8.25
N LEU A 114 12.40 -15.59 -7.80
CA LEU A 114 11.33 -15.52 -6.82
C LEU A 114 11.79 -14.87 -5.51
N ASN A 115 12.93 -15.31 -4.97
CA ASN A 115 13.47 -14.76 -3.72
C ASN A 115 13.79 -13.27 -3.82
N THR A 116 14.32 -12.80 -4.96
CA THR A 116 14.56 -11.37 -5.18
C THR A 116 13.24 -10.58 -5.16
N ALA A 117 12.20 -11.08 -5.84
CA ALA A 117 10.90 -10.43 -5.85
C ALA A 117 10.26 -10.38 -4.46
N TYR A 118 10.32 -11.48 -3.70
CA TYR A 118 9.83 -11.51 -2.32
C TYR A 118 10.60 -10.60 -1.38
N LYS A 119 11.93 -10.49 -1.53
CA LYS A 119 12.74 -9.53 -0.75
C LYS A 119 12.32 -8.09 -1.04
N ALA A 120 12.14 -7.73 -2.31
CA ALA A 120 11.67 -6.40 -2.69
C ALA A 120 10.27 -6.11 -2.13
N PHE A 121 9.35 -7.09 -2.19
CA PHE A 121 8.03 -6.97 -1.58
C PHE A 121 8.10 -6.78 -0.06
N ASN A 122 8.92 -7.58 0.64
CA ASN A 122 9.08 -7.48 2.09
C ASN A 122 9.81 -6.21 2.54
N ALA A 123 10.59 -5.57 1.66
CA ALA A 123 11.24 -4.30 1.94
C ALA A 123 10.25 -3.11 1.96
N THR A 124 8.97 -3.32 1.61
CA THR A 124 7.96 -2.25 1.59
C THR A 124 7.35 -1.89 2.96
N ASN A 125 7.99 -2.29 4.07
CA ASN A 125 7.44 -2.11 5.42
C ASN A 125 7.24 -0.64 5.79
N ASP A 126 8.15 0.23 5.36
CA ASP A 126 8.07 1.67 5.64
C ASP A 126 6.89 2.30 4.88
N GLN A 127 6.71 1.94 3.61
CA GLN A 127 5.58 2.37 2.79
C GLN A 127 4.25 1.90 3.39
N ARG A 128 4.18 0.63 3.85
CA ARG A 128 2.98 0.09 4.53
C ARG A 128 2.64 0.89 5.79
N THR A 129 3.66 1.20 6.59
CA THR A 129 3.51 1.99 7.81
C THR A 129 3.04 3.41 7.50
N ALA A 130 3.64 4.03 6.48
CA ALA A 130 3.30 5.38 6.04
C ALA A 130 1.85 5.48 5.57
N VAL A 131 1.39 4.56 4.71
CA VAL A 131 0.00 4.57 4.21
C VAL A 131 -1.01 4.32 5.33
N VAL A 132 -0.75 3.38 6.25
CA VAL A 132 -1.65 3.12 7.39
C VAL A 132 -1.75 4.34 8.31
N LYS A 133 -0.61 4.97 8.62
CA LYS A 133 -0.58 6.19 9.42
C LYS A 133 -1.34 7.32 8.75
N ASN A 134 -1.10 7.54 7.46
CA ASN A 134 -1.76 8.60 6.69
C ASN A 134 -3.28 8.36 6.61
N VAL A 135 -3.73 7.15 6.28
CA VAL A 135 -5.16 6.79 6.22
C VAL A 135 -5.85 7.06 7.57
N LYS A 136 -5.20 6.69 8.69
CA LYS A 136 -5.74 6.97 10.02
C LYS A 136 -5.81 8.48 10.32
N GLN A 137 -4.82 9.24 9.91
CA GLN A 137 -4.74 10.69 10.18
C GLN A 137 -5.71 11.49 9.32
N GLU A 138 -5.72 11.25 8.01
CA GLU A 138 -6.47 12.01 7.01
C GLU A 138 -7.91 11.52 6.87
N CYS A 139 -8.11 10.20 6.78
CA CYS A 139 -9.41 9.60 6.49
C CYS A 139 -10.15 9.10 7.74
N LYS A 140 -9.48 9.07 8.90
CA LYS A 140 -10.03 8.52 10.15
C LYS A 140 -10.43 7.03 10.05
N ILE A 141 -9.92 6.33 9.05
CA ILE A 141 -10.14 4.89 8.84
C ILE A 141 -9.01 4.11 9.53
N THR A 142 -9.36 3.03 10.23
CA THR A 142 -8.38 2.13 10.84
C THR A 142 -8.22 0.89 9.98
N LEU A 143 -7.01 0.68 9.46
CA LEU A 143 -6.62 -0.54 8.75
C LEU A 143 -5.92 -1.51 9.73
N THR A 144 -6.14 -2.80 9.54
CA THR A 144 -5.65 -3.89 10.41
C THR A 144 -4.57 -4.74 9.75
#